data_AF-A0A0S8CEM4-F1
#
_entry.id   AF-A0A0S8CEM4-F1
#
_cell.length_a   1.000
_cell.length_b   1.000
_cell.length_c   1.000
_cell.angle_alpha   90.00
_cell.angle_beta   90.00
_cell.angle_gamma   90.00
#
_symmetry.space_group_name_H-M   'P 1'
#
loop_
_entity.id
_entity.type
_entity.pdbx_description
1 polymer ?
#
loop_
_entity_poly.entity_id
_entity_poly.type
_entity_poly.pdbx_seq_one_letter_code
_entity_poly.pdbx_strand_id
1 'polypeptide(L)'
;MIYVDHDLHNRWEEYAHEWAKTKSQLAREALEARLNASANDYTTGFNDALELVAKVINENEAFKMRFPSGRSFAELVEEELAKLHREQKDDGARPA
;
A
#
# COMPACT_ATOMS: atom_id res chain seq x y z
N MET A 1 2.84 -6.23 28.11
CA MET A 1 4.24 -6.02 27.66
C MET A 1 4.44 -6.86 26.42
N ILE A 2 4.83 -6.26 25.29
CA ILE A 2 5.11 -7.01 24.05
C ILE A 2 6.61 -7.30 24.05
N TYR A 3 6.98 -8.57 23.97
CA TYR A 3 8.37 -8.98 23.87
C TYR A 3 8.84 -8.79 22.43
N VAL A 4 9.83 -7.92 22.26
CA VAL A 4 10.49 -7.64 20.98
C VAL A 4 11.99 -7.71 21.20
N ASP A 5 12.72 -8.13 20.17
CA ASP A 5 14.16 -8.04 20.16
C ASP A 5 14.64 -6.59 20.26
N HIS A 6 15.85 -6.36 20.77
CA HIS A 6 16.42 -5.03 20.94
C HIS A 6 16.52 -4.26 19.61
N ASP A 7 16.92 -4.94 18.53
CA ASP A 7 17.03 -4.30 17.21
C ASP A 7 15.67 -3.91 16.66
N LEU A 8 14.65 -4.75 16.89
CA LEU A 8 13.27 -4.44 16.52
C LEU A 8 12.71 -3.29 17.35
N HIS A 9 13.07 -3.21 18.63
CA HIS A 9 12.66 -2.10 19.50
C HIS A 9 13.16 -0.75 18.99
N ASN A 10 14.45 -0.67 18.62
CA ASN A 10 15.05 0.57 18.12
C ASN A 10 14.41 1.03 16.82
N ARG A 11 14.26 0.11 15.85
CA ARG A 11 13.59 0.41 14.58
C ARG A 11 12.13 0.84 14.76
N TRP A 12 11.43 0.23 15.72
CA TRP A 12 10.05 0.58 16.02
C TRP A 12 9.95 1.98 16.66
N GLU A 13 10.90 2.35 17.52
CA GLU A 13 10.95 3.68 18.13
C GLU A 13 11.27 4.78 17.13
N GLU A 14 12.25 4.56 16.24
CA GLU A 14 12.58 5.46 15.14
C GLU A 14 11.36 5.68 14.23
N TYR A 15 10.68 4.60 13.85
CA TYR A 15 9.49 4.66 13.01
C TYR A 15 8.31 5.37 13.71
N ALA A 16 8.11 5.13 15.01
CA ALA A 16 7.10 5.81 15.80
C ALA A 16 7.34 7.33 15.84
N HIS A 17 8.60 7.75 15.99
CA HIS A 17 8.97 9.16 16.01
C HIS A 17 8.81 9.82 14.63
N GLU A 18 9.26 9.16 13.56
CA GLU A 18 9.16 9.66 12.18
C GLU A 18 7.70 9.99 11.81
N TRP A 19 6.78 9.11 12.19
CA TRP A 19 5.36 9.22 11.82
C TRP A 19 4.50 9.88 12.91
N ALA A 20 5.12 10.41 13.98
CA ALA A 20 4.44 11.02 15.12
C ALA A 20 3.32 10.15 15.72
N LYS A 21 3.55 8.83 15.81
CA LYS A 21 2.62 7.84 16.35
C LYS A 21 3.18 7.19 17.61
N THR A 22 2.31 6.70 18.49
CA THR A 22 2.78 5.92 19.65
C THR A 22 3.12 4.49 19.24
N LYS A 23 4.11 3.86 19.91
CA LYS A 23 4.44 2.45 19.69
C LYS A 23 3.19 1.56 19.82
N SER A 24 2.40 1.73 20.88
CA SER A 24 1.16 0.96 21.08
C SER A 24 0.13 1.14 19.95
N GLN A 25 0.01 2.33 19.38
CA GLN A 25 -0.86 2.57 18.24
C GLN A 25 -0.39 1.78 17.00
N LEU A 26 0.91 1.79 16.72
CA LEU A 26 1.49 1.02 15.61
C LEU A 26 1.29 -0.50 15.81
N ALA A 27 1.48 -1.02 17.02
CA ALA A 27 1.20 -2.42 17.31
C ALA A 27 -0.28 -2.76 17.09
N ARG A 28 -1.19 -1.87 17.52
CA ARG A 28 -2.63 -2.05 17.29
C ARG A 28 -2.95 -2.08 15.79
N GLU A 29 -2.46 -1.10 15.03
CA GLU A 29 -2.67 -1.02 13.58
C GLU A 29 -2.12 -2.28 12.87
N ALA A 30 -0.93 -2.75 13.26
CA ALA A 30 -0.35 -3.97 12.70
C ALA A 30 -1.13 -5.24 13.06
N LEU A 31 -1.67 -5.33 14.29
CA LEU A 31 -2.53 -6.43 14.72
C LEU A 31 -3.88 -6.39 14.01
N GLU A 32 -4.52 -5.22 13.91
CA GLU A 32 -5.77 -5.02 13.15
C GLU A 32 -5.57 -5.42 11.69
N ALA A 33 -4.48 -4.99 11.04
CA ALA A 33 -4.16 -5.39 9.67
C ALA A 33 -3.99 -6.90 9.48
N ARG A 34 -3.50 -7.62 10.50
CA ARG A 34 -3.27 -9.07 10.43
C ARG A 34 -4.46 -9.91 10.88
N LEU A 35 -5.29 -9.38 11.77
CA LEU A 35 -6.51 -10.03 12.28
C LEU A 35 -7.70 -9.80 11.34
N ASN A 36 -7.74 -8.67 10.65
CA ASN A 36 -8.74 -8.35 9.64
C ASN A 36 -8.41 -9.03 8.29
N ALA A 37 -7.89 -10.25 8.29
CA ALA A 37 -7.60 -11.01 7.07
C ALA A 37 -8.84 -11.20 6.15
N SER A 38 -10.06 -10.93 6.65
CA SER A 38 -11.31 -10.89 5.89
C SER A 38 -11.78 -9.49 5.48
N ALA A 39 -11.24 -8.41 6.07
CA ALA A 39 -11.60 -7.02 5.78
C ALA A 39 -10.33 -6.25 5.40
N ASN A 40 -10.07 -6.30 4.10
CA ASN A 40 -8.87 -5.86 3.41
C ASN A 40 -8.72 -4.32 3.34
N ASP A 41 -9.21 -3.55 4.32
CA ASP A 41 -9.38 -2.09 4.19
C ASP A 41 -8.09 -1.34 3.84
N TYR A 42 -6.94 -1.81 4.32
CA TYR A 42 -5.65 -1.17 4.05
C TYR A 42 -5.10 -1.47 2.65
N THR A 43 -5.22 -2.70 2.16
CA THR A 43 -4.80 -3.03 0.78
C THR A 43 -5.83 -2.56 -0.23
N THR A 44 -7.12 -2.64 0.10
CA THR A 44 -8.21 -2.11 -0.71
C THR A 44 -8.06 -0.60 -0.83
N GLY A 45 -7.91 0.14 0.27
CA GLY A 45 -7.71 1.60 0.19
C GLY A 45 -6.43 2.00 -0.57
N PHE A 46 -5.36 1.22 -0.47
CA PHE A 46 -4.14 1.46 -1.24
C PHE A 46 -4.34 1.15 -2.74
N ASN A 47 -4.95 0.03 -3.09
CA ASN A 47 -5.22 -0.34 -4.47
C ASN A 47 -6.27 0.60 -5.11
N ASP A 48 -7.32 0.97 -4.39
CA ASP A 48 -8.32 1.96 -4.79
C ASP A 48 -7.67 3.32 -5.07
N ALA A 49 -6.69 3.73 -4.26
CA ALA A 49 -5.93 4.94 -4.50
C ALA A 49 -5.07 4.85 -5.77
N LEU A 50 -4.46 3.70 -6.05
CA LEU A 50 -3.73 3.47 -7.31
C LEU A 50 -4.66 3.54 -8.53
N GLU A 51 -5.85 2.94 -8.44
CA GLU A 51 -6.88 3.02 -9.49
C GLU A 51 -7.36 4.46 -9.72
N LEU A 52 -7.60 5.21 -8.64
CA LEU A 52 -7.98 6.61 -8.72
C LEU A 52 -6.90 7.45 -9.42
N VAL A 53 -5.63 7.24 -9.09
CA VAL A 53 -4.51 7.94 -9.70
C VAL A 53 -4.41 7.60 -11.20
N ALA A 54 -4.53 6.33 -11.58
CA ALA A 54 -4.53 5.92 -12.98
C ALA A 54 -5.68 6.59 -13.76
N LYS A 55 -6.87 6.67 -13.17
CA LYS A 55 -8.02 7.35 -13.76
C LYS A 55 -7.77 8.84 -13.98
N VAL A 56 -7.26 9.56 -12.97
CA VAL A 56 -6.95 10.99 -13.07
C VAL A 56 -5.91 11.27 -14.15
N ILE A 57 -4.90 10.40 -14.26
CA ILE A 57 -3.85 10.51 -15.28
C ILE A 57 -4.44 10.34 -16.69
N ASN A 58 -5.30 9.35 -16.90
CA ASN A 58 -5.96 9.14 -18.21
C ASN A 58 -6.92 10.26 -18.61
N GLU A 59 -7.63 10.83 -17.63
CA GLU A 59 -8.56 11.93 -17.88
C GLU A 59 -7.83 13.24 -18.21
N ASN A 60 -6.60 13.40 -17.72
CA ASN A 60 -5.80 14.60 -17.94
C ASN A 60 -5.20 14.66 -19.37
N GLU A 61 -5.60 15.67 -20.14
CA GLU A 61 -5.14 15.85 -21.53
C GLU A 61 -3.63 16.02 -21.67
N ALA A 62 -2.94 16.56 -20.65
CA ALA A 62 -1.50 16.72 -20.68
C ALA A 62 -0.76 15.36 -20.71
N PHE A 63 -1.37 14.31 -20.16
CA PHE A 63 -0.79 12.96 -20.12
C PHE A 63 -1.09 12.15 -21.38
N LYS A 64 -1.96 12.64 -22.27
CA LYS A 64 -2.27 12.05 -23.57
C LYS A 64 -1.21 12.36 -24.64
N MET A 65 -0.19 13.15 -24.31
CA MET A 65 0.96 13.37 -25.18
C MET A 65 1.62 12.03 -25.49
N ARG A 66 1.77 11.74 -26.78
CA ARG A 66 2.40 10.51 -27.27
C ARG A 66 3.87 10.75 -27.59
N PHE A 67 4.71 9.83 -27.14
CA PHE A 67 6.11 9.75 -27.53
C PHE A 67 6.24 9.23 -28.97
N PRO A 68 7.39 9.45 -29.63
CA PRO A 68 7.70 8.88 -30.95
C PRO A 68 7.63 7.35 -31.01
N SER A 69 7.70 6.68 -29.86
CA SER A 69 7.49 5.24 -29.70
C SER A 69 6.03 4.80 -29.83
N GLY A 70 5.09 5.74 -29.98
CA GLY A 70 3.65 5.49 -30.06
C GLY A 70 2.96 5.39 -28.70
N ARG A 71 3.72 5.27 -27.61
CA ARG A 71 3.20 5.18 -26.24
C ARG A 71 2.89 6.55 -25.65
N SER A 72 1.86 6.67 -24.83
CA SER A 72 1.55 7.91 -24.10
C SER A 72 2.26 7.98 -22.75
N PHE A 73 2.39 9.18 -22.19
CA PHE A 73 2.91 9.34 -20.83
C PHE A 73 1.99 8.68 -19.79
N ALA A 74 0.67 8.70 -20.01
CA ALA A 74 -0.29 7.95 -19.21
C ALA A 74 0.04 6.44 -19.18
N GLU A 75 0.24 5.82 -20.34
CA GLU A 75 0.56 4.38 -20.44
C GLU A 75 1.88 4.00 -19.76
N LEU A 76 2.86 4.91 -19.71
CA LEU A 76 4.11 4.67 -18.98
C LEU A 76 3.91 4.73 -17.47
N VAL A 77 3.13 5.70 -16.99
CA VAL A 77 2.86 5.83 -15.56
C VAL A 77 1.95 4.70 -15.07
N GLU A 78 0.97 4.26 -15.85
CA GLU A 78 0.15 3.10 -15.53
C GLU A 78 0.97 1.82 -15.38
N GLU A 79 1.94 1.58 -16.27
CA GLU A 79 2.84 0.43 -16.16
C GLU A 79 3.67 0.46 -14.87
N GLU A 80 4.10 1.62 -14.40
CA GLU A 80 4.81 1.75 -13.12
C GLU A 80 3.86 1.60 -11.92
N LEU A 81 2.65 2.15 -11.98
CA LEU A 81 1.64 2.00 -10.92
C LEU A 81 1.19 0.55 -10.77
N ALA A 82 1.07 -0.19 -11.87
CA ALA A 82 0.70 -1.60 -11.86
C ALA A 82 1.71 -2.48 -11.08
N LYS A 83 3.00 -2.11 -11.09
CA LYS A 83 4.03 -2.82 -10.30
C LYS A 83 3.87 -2.63 -8.79
N LEU A 84 3.21 -1.55 -8.37
CA LEU A 84 2.95 -1.26 -6.96
C LEU A 84 1.69 -1.95 -6.45
N HIS A 85 0.87 -2.53 -7.35
CA HIS A 85 -0.36 -3.20 -6.99
C HIS A 85 -0.06 -4.39 -6.06
N ARG A 86 -0.70 -4.39 -4.88
CA ARG A 86 -0.47 -5.43 -3.88
C ARG A 86 -1.45 -6.57 -4.11
N GLU A 87 -0.92 -7.78 -4.32
CA GLU A 87 -1.74 -8.99 -4.42
C GLU A 87 -2.45 -9.24 -3.09
N GLN A 88 -3.78 -9.37 -3.14
CA GLN A 88 -4.54 -9.92 -2.03
C GLN A 88 -4.26 -11.42 -2.00
N LYS A 89 -3.43 -11.84 -1.04
CA LYS A 89 -3.29 -13.27 -0.77
C LYS A 89 -4.59 -13.72 -0.10
N ASP A 90 -5.47 -14.34 -0.87
CA ASP A 90 -6.63 -15.04 -0.34
C ASP A 90 -6.12 -16.27 0.43
N ASP A 91 -5.72 -16.07 1.69
CA ASP A 91 -5.46 -17.16 2.64
C ASP A 91 -6.81 -17.74 3.12
N GLY A 92 -7.68 -18.07 2.15
CA GLY A 92 -8.96 -18.73 2.33
C GLY A 92 -8.80 -20.24 2.36
N ALA A 93 -8.23 -20.79 3.44
CA ALA A 93 -8.54 -22.13 3.94
C ALA A 93 -7.72 -22.46 5.19
N ARG A 94 -8.27 -22.19 6.38
CA ARG A 94 -8.02 -23.10 7.51
C ARG A 94 -9.21 -24.04 7.63
N PRO A 95 -9.02 -25.37 7.48
CA PRO A 95 -10.03 -26.30 7.95
C PRO A 95 -10.15 -26.14 9.47
N ALA A 96 -11.41 -26.11 9.92
CA ALA A 96 -11.82 -26.00 11.32
C ALA A 96 -11.28 -27.16 12.17
#